data_AF-A0A938Y9K6-F1
#
_entry.id   AF-A0A938Y9K6-F1
#
_cell.length_a   1.000
_cell.length_b   1.000
_cell.length_c   1.000
_cell.angle_alpha   90.00
_cell.angle_beta   90.00
_cell.angle_gamma   90.00
#
_symmetry.space_group_name_H-M   'P 1'
#
loop_
_entity.id
_entity.type
_entity.pdbx_description
1 polymer ?
#
loop_
_entity_poly.entity_id
_entity_poly.type
_entity_poly.pdbx_seq_one_letter_code
_entity_poly.pdbx_strand_id
1 'polypeptide(L)'
;MLVIVAPGQGAQTPGFLSPWLEDPTFATRLEWLSTVAGMDLAHYGTEADAETIRDTAIAQPLLVGAGLVTSLALYPHPADAFTRLGAVAGHSVGEITAAVGARVITAEQAMVLVRERGKAMADASAVMPTGMTAVLGGDRDEVLAAIAAHGLTAANDNGPGQIVAAGTMAQLEELAANAPAKARVRPLQVAGAFHSPHMAPAADHVARLARSVSVHDPRTRFISNTDGTVVHDGADVLRRIVGQIARPVRWDLCLETMADIGVTGLLEMPPAGTLTGIAKRYFRDRGMSVETFSLNTPDQIDDARAFCRSHGEESMIDASPSWRMVVSPAKGVFHRSPDAAATEMLEPGVTIGDVASLRDRFSVTAVHGGQVVEWLVEDGDPVAPGQPLLRLHPTAVPA
;
A
#
# COMPACT_ATOMS: atom_id res chain seq x y z
N MET A 1 16.14 -0.48 9.24
CA MET A 1 14.83 0.13 9.00
C MET A 1 14.12 -0.50 7.81
N LEU A 2 12.87 -0.94 8.01
CA LEU A 2 12.00 -1.49 6.95
C LEU A 2 11.11 -0.42 6.33
N VAL A 3 11.03 -0.41 4.99
CA VAL A 3 10.08 0.41 4.22
C VAL A 3 9.20 -0.50 3.36
N ILE A 4 7.88 -0.32 3.45
CA ILE A 4 6.93 -0.96 2.54
C ILE A 4 6.53 0.03 1.45
N VAL A 5 6.63 -0.42 0.19
CA VAL A 5 6.26 0.38 -0.98
C VAL A 5 5.12 -0.26 -1.77
N ALA A 6 4.23 0.58 -2.30
CA ALA A 6 3.15 0.14 -3.20
C ALA A 6 3.41 0.63 -4.64
N PRO A 7 3.29 -0.26 -5.65
CA PRO A 7 3.56 0.07 -7.04
C PRO A 7 2.52 1.03 -7.64
N GLY A 8 2.93 1.71 -8.71
CA GLY A 8 2.04 2.54 -9.53
C GLY A 8 1.43 1.77 -10.71
N GLN A 9 0.66 2.47 -11.54
CA GLN A 9 0.11 1.92 -12.78
C GLN A 9 1.22 1.52 -13.75
N GLY A 10 1.04 0.35 -14.38
CA GLY A 10 2.01 -0.27 -15.30
C GLY A 10 2.72 -1.49 -14.70
N ALA A 11 2.53 -1.78 -13.42
CA ALA A 11 3.07 -2.96 -12.76
C ALA A 11 2.19 -4.22 -12.94
N GLN A 12 0.90 -4.05 -13.23
CA GLN A 12 -0.06 -5.13 -13.39
C GLN A 12 0.21 -6.00 -14.62
N THR A 13 0.04 -7.32 -14.45
CA THR A 13 0.12 -8.33 -15.50
C THR A 13 -1.14 -9.19 -15.47
N PRO A 14 -1.59 -9.75 -16.61
CA PRO A 14 -2.75 -10.64 -16.63
C PRO A 14 -2.59 -11.79 -15.63
N GLY A 15 -3.65 -12.13 -14.92
CA GLY A 15 -3.66 -13.28 -14.00
C GLY A 15 -2.92 -13.11 -12.68
N PHE A 16 -2.41 -11.91 -12.35
CA PHE A 16 -1.56 -11.75 -11.15
C PHE A 16 -2.29 -12.00 -9.83
N LEU A 17 -3.63 -11.92 -9.80
CA LEU A 17 -4.43 -12.25 -8.61
C LEU A 17 -4.89 -13.71 -8.55
N SER A 18 -4.69 -14.51 -9.61
CA SER A 18 -5.13 -15.91 -9.65
C SER A 18 -4.68 -16.73 -8.43
N PRO A 19 -3.39 -16.76 -8.05
CA PRO A 19 -2.97 -17.53 -6.89
C PRO A 19 -3.50 -16.96 -5.57
N TRP A 20 -3.76 -15.64 -5.49
CA TRP A 20 -4.29 -15.01 -4.29
C TRP A 20 -5.75 -15.37 -4.04
N LEU A 21 -6.54 -15.55 -5.09
CA LEU A 21 -7.96 -15.91 -4.99
C LEU A 21 -8.20 -17.37 -4.56
N GLU A 22 -7.15 -18.20 -4.52
CA GLU A 22 -7.25 -19.55 -3.94
C GLU A 22 -7.48 -19.53 -2.42
N ASP A 23 -7.07 -18.44 -1.72
CA ASP A 23 -7.40 -18.22 -0.31
C ASP A 23 -8.81 -17.61 -0.17
N PRO A 24 -9.79 -18.30 0.45
CA PRO A 24 -11.14 -17.79 0.64
C PRO A 24 -11.20 -16.47 1.42
N THR A 25 -10.25 -16.24 2.33
CA THR A 25 -10.18 -14.99 3.11
C THR A 25 -9.79 -13.82 2.22
N PHE A 26 -8.80 -14.01 1.35
CA PHE A 26 -8.40 -13.03 0.36
C PHE A 26 -9.55 -12.76 -0.63
N ALA A 27 -10.16 -13.82 -1.17
CA ALA A 27 -11.26 -13.71 -2.13
C ALA A 27 -12.46 -12.92 -1.57
N THR A 28 -12.89 -13.23 -0.34
CA THR A 28 -14.01 -12.53 0.32
C THR A 28 -13.70 -11.05 0.55
N ARG A 29 -12.46 -10.73 0.94
CA ARG A 29 -12.03 -9.33 1.14
C ARG A 29 -11.96 -8.57 -0.18
N LEU A 30 -11.46 -9.21 -1.24
CA LEU A 30 -11.42 -8.60 -2.56
C LEU A 30 -12.84 -8.37 -3.10
N GLU A 31 -13.77 -9.31 -2.89
CA GLU A 31 -15.18 -9.16 -3.26
C GLU A 31 -15.84 -7.95 -2.56
N TRP A 32 -15.54 -7.73 -1.28
CA TRP A 32 -15.97 -6.52 -0.58
C TRP A 32 -15.42 -5.26 -1.25
N LEU A 33 -14.11 -5.21 -1.54
CA LEU A 33 -13.50 -4.06 -2.22
C LEU A 33 -14.03 -3.88 -3.65
N SER A 34 -14.35 -4.96 -4.36
CA SER A 34 -15.04 -4.94 -5.66
C SER A 34 -16.40 -4.26 -5.55
N THR A 35 -17.18 -4.59 -4.52
CA THR A 35 -18.49 -3.96 -4.25
C THR A 35 -18.33 -2.47 -3.99
N VAL A 36 -17.36 -2.08 -3.15
CA VAL A 36 -17.10 -0.66 -2.85
C VAL A 36 -16.61 0.10 -4.09
N ALA A 37 -15.75 -0.52 -4.90
CA ALA A 37 -15.26 0.04 -6.16
C ALA A 37 -16.30 -0.04 -7.30
N GLY A 38 -17.41 -0.74 -7.13
CA GLY A 38 -18.41 -0.93 -8.17
C GLY A 38 -17.87 -1.58 -9.44
N MET A 39 -16.89 -2.49 -9.30
CA MET A 39 -16.25 -3.20 -10.41
C MET A 39 -15.69 -4.55 -9.95
N ASP A 40 -15.63 -5.53 -10.85
CA ASP A 40 -15.19 -6.89 -10.54
C ASP A 40 -13.66 -7.01 -10.55
N LEU A 41 -13.03 -6.72 -9.41
CA LEU A 41 -11.57 -6.81 -9.27
C LEU A 41 -11.05 -8.25 -9.41
N ALA A 42 -11.88 -9.26 -9.12
CA ALA A 42 -11.49 -10.66 -9.28
C ALA A 42 -11.34 -10.97 -10.77
N HIS A 43 -12.37 -10.68 -11.57
CA HIS A 43 -12.33 -10.85 -13.03
C HIS A 43 -11.15 -10.09 -13.66
N TYR A 44 -10.95 -8.82 -13.30
CA TYR A 44 -9.83 -8.03 -13.85
C TYR A 44 -8.46 -8.52 -13.40
N GLY A 45 -8.36 -9.13 -12.22
CA GLY A 45 -7.12 -9.69 -11.69
C GLY A 45 -6.75 -11.06 -12.25
N THR A 46 -7.70 -11.78 -12.87
CA THR A 46 -7.52 -13.18 -13.31
C THR A 46 -7.72 -13.38 -14.80
N GLU A 47 -8.85 -12.96 -15.33
CA GLU A 47 -9.34 -13.34 -16.67
C GLU A 47 -9.12 -12.25 -17.71
N ALA A 48 -9.08 -10.98 -17.29
CA ALA A 48 -8.92 -9.86 -18.20
C ALA A 48 -7.53 -9.84 -18.86
N ASP A 49 -7.52 -9.43 -20.13
CA ASP A 49 -6.29 -9.33 -20.90
C ASP A 49 -5.44 -8.11 -20.52
N ALA A 50 -4.22 -8.07 -21.06
CA ALA A 50 -3.27 -7.01 -20.77
C ALA A 50 -3.75 -5.63 -21.22
N GLU A 51 -4.62 -5.53 -22.22
CA GLU A 51 -5.14 -4.26 -22.73
C GLU A 51 -6.21 -3.69 -21.82
N THR A 52 -7.14 -4.53 -21.39
CA THR A 52 -8.21 -4.21 -20.47
C THR A 52 -7.64 -3.70 -19.15
N ILE A 53 -6.67 -4.40 -18.56
CA ILE A 53 -6.07 -3.98 -17.28
C ILE A 53 -5.08 -2.80 -17.44
N ARG A 54 -4.83 -2.31 -18.66
CA ARG A 54 -4.11 -1.03 -18.90
C ARG A 54 -5.03 0.17 -18.87
N ASP A 55 -6.34 -0.02 -19.04
CA ASP A 55 -7.32 1.06 -18.86
C ASP A 55 -7.13 1.68 -17.48
N THR A 56 -7.01 3.00 -17.44
CA THR A 56 -6.70 3.75 -16.21
C THR A 56 -7.83 3.67 -15.18
N ALA A 57 -9.08 3.56 -15.63
CA ALA A 57 -10.22 3.37 -14.76
C ALA A 57 -10.26 1.97 -14.14
N ILE A 58 -9.59 0.98 -14.74
CA ILE A 58 -9.52 -0.41 -14.27
C ILE A 58 -8.25 -0.65 -13.45
N ALA A 59 -7.10 -0.26 -14.00
CA ALA A 59 -5.77 -0.52 -13.43
C ALA A 59 -5.64 0.04 -12.01
N GLN A 60 -6.12 1.26 -11.78
CA GLN A 60 -5.93 1.96 -10.52
C GLN A 60 -6.67 1.28 -9.35
N PRO A 61 -7.99 1.02 -9.41
CA PRO A 61 -8.67 0.23 -8.39
C PRO A 61 -8.10 -1.17 -8.22
N LEU A 62 -7.70 -1.84 -9.32
CA LEU A 62 -7.12 -3.18 -9.27
C LEU A 62 -5.82 -3.23 -8.45
N LEU A 63 -4.91 -2.28 -8.68
CA LEU A 63 -3.64 -2.18 -7.96
C LEU A 63 -3.83 -1.82 -6.49
N VAL A 64 -4.74 -0.88 -6.19
CA VAL A 64 -5.03 -0.51 -4.80
C VAL A 64 -5.68 -1.68 -4.08
N GLY A 65 -6.72 -2.30 -4.65
CA GLY A 65 -7.41 -3.45 -4.05
C GLY A 65 -6.45 -4.60 -3.76
N ALA A 66 -5.60 -4.96 -4.71
CA ALA A 66 -4.57 -5.99 -4.52
C ALA A 66 -3.64 -5.65 -3.34
N GLY A 67 -3.05 -4.45 -3.34
CA GLY A 67 -2.14 -4.02 -2.28
C GLY A 67 -2.80 -3.98 -0.90
N LEU A 68 -4.08 -3.55 -0.82
CA LEU A 68 -4.83 -3.51 0.44
C LEU A 68 -5.07 -4.91 1.01
N VAL A 69 -5.57 -5.85 0.21
CA VAL A 69 -5.86 -7.20 0.71
C VAL A 69 -4.56 -7.94 1.05
N THR A 70 -3.52 -7.81 0.23
CA THR A 70 -2.20 -8.40 0.52
C THR A 70 -1.59 -7.82 1.81
N SER A 71 -1.77 -6.53 2.10
CA SER A 71 -1.27 -5.94 3.34
C SER A 71 -1.82 -6.64 4.60
N LEU A 72 -3.09 -7.09 4.55
CA LEU A 72 -3.73 -7.83 5.63
C LEU A 72 -3.28 -9.30 5.72
N ALA A 73 -2.72 -9.85 4.64
CA ALA A 73 -2.05 -11.15 4.69
C ALA A 73 -0.66 -11.01 5.32
N LEU A 74 0.06 -9.93 5.00
CA LEU A 74 1.39 -9.65 5.57
C LEU A 74 1.31 -9.35 7.08
N TYR A 75 0.37 -8.49 7.49
CA TYR A 75 0.07 -8.14 8.87
C TYR A 75 -1.42 -8.37 9.18
N PRO A 76 -1.81 -9.56 9.71
CA PRO A 76 -3.19 -9.87 10.04
C PRO A 76 -3.84 -8.86 10.98
N HIS A 77 -3.06 -8.28 11.90
CA HIS A 77 -3.46 -7.16 12.72
C HIS A 77 -2.70 -5.90 12.31
N PRO A 78 -3.34 -4.88 11.73
CA PRO A 78 -2.66 -3.69 11.21
C PRO A 78 -1.79 -2.95 12.25
N ALA A 79 -2.15 -3.03 13.54
CA ALA A 79 -1.34 -2.41 14.59
C ALA A 79 0.06 -3.04 14.74
N ASP A 80 0.23 -4.30 14.35
CA ASP A 80 1.53 -4.98 14.40
C ASP A 80 2.50 -4.43 13.34
N ALA A 81 1.97 -3.79 12.28
CA ALA A 81 2.78 -3.12 11.27
C ALA A 81 3.33 -1.78 11.78
N PHE A 82 2.53 -1.00 12.50
CA PHE A 82 2.91 0.35 12.96
C PHE A 82 4.12 0.35 13.90
N THR A 83 4.36 -0.74 14.62
CA THR A 83 5.48 -0.87 15.54
C THR A 83 6.75 -1.44 14.91
N ARG A 84 6.69 -1.83 13.62
CA ARG A 84 7.80 -2.49 12.90
C ARG A 84 8.27 -1.71 11.67
N LEU A 85 7.40 -0.89 11.08
CA LEU A 85 7.69 -0.14 9.86
C LEU A 85 8.36 1.20 10.16
N GLY A 86 9.49 1.44 9.50
CA GLY A 86 10.14 2.75 9.54
C GLY A 86 9.44 3.79 8.68
N ALA A 87 8.94 3.38 7.52
CA ALA A 87 8.13 4.23 6.65
C ALA A 87 7.26 3.41 5.67
N VAL A 88 6.28 4.08 5.07
CA VAL A 88 5.57 3.62 3.88
C VAL A 88 5.66 4.67 2.78
N ALA A 89 5.66 4.20 1.54
CA ALA A 89 5.57 5.04 0.36
C ALA A 89 4.76 4.32 -0.72
N GLY A 90 4.28 5.04 -1.71
CA GLY A 90 3.75 4.42 -2.92
C GLY A 90 4.09 5.25 -4.13
N HIS A 91 4.15 4.64 -5.29
CA HIS A 91 4.42 5.37 -6.55
C HIS A 91 3.10 5.74 -7.22
N SER A 92 2.87 7.03 -7.46
CA SER A 92 1.62 7.51 -8.07
C SER A 92 0.39 7.01 -7.29
N VAL A 93 -0.48 6.23 -7.94
CA VAL A 93 -1.68 5.60 -7.34
C VAL A 93 -1.34 4.75 -6.11
N GLY A 94 -0.14 4.19 -6.02
CA GLY A 94 0.31 3.44 -4.85
C GLY A 94 0.32 4.26 -3.57
N GLU A 95 0.40 5.60 -3.63
CA GLU A 95 0.27 6.45 -2.43
C GLU A 95 -1.07 6.24 -1.71
N ILE A 96 -2.13 5.83 -2.43
CA ILE A 96 -3.43 5.50 -1.83
C ILE A 96 -3.32 4.24 -0.96
N THR A 97 -2.66 3.18 -1.47
CA THR A 97 -2.38 1.96 -0.71
C THR A 97 -1.52 2.28 0.52
N ALA A 98 -0.47 3.09 0.34
CA ALA A 98 0.39 3.52 1.43
C ALA A 98 -0.36 4.37 2.48
N ALA A 99 -1.30 5.23 2.06
CA ALA A 99 -2.11 6.04 2.96
C ALA A 99 -3.03 5.17 3.83
N VAL A 100 -3.63 4.12 3.28
CA VAL A 100 -4.38 3.13 4.09
C VAL A 100 -3.45 2.37 5.02
N GLY A 101 -2.29 1.92 4.52
CA GLY A 101 -1.26 1.26 5.31
C GLY A 101 -0.71 2.11 6.46
N ALA A 102 -0.71 3.44 6.33
CA ALA A 102 -0.37 4.40 7.38
C ALA A 102 -1.57 4.81 8.24
N ARG A 103 -2.77 4.28 7.99
CA ARG A 103 -4.03 4.62 8.68
C ARG A 103 -4.52 6.06 8.46
N VAL A 104 -4.15 6.69 7.35
CA VAL A 104 -4.62 8.04 7.02
C VAL A 104 -6.08 8.02 6.57
N ILE A 105 -6.45 7.04 5.75
CA ILE A 105 -7.81 6.82 5.25
C ILE A 105 -8.18 5.33 5.38
N THR A 106 -9.47 5.02 5.37
CA THR A 106 -9.96 3.63 5.38
C THR A 106 -9.83 2.97 4.01
N ALA A 107 -9.87 1.63 3.98
CA ALA A 107 -9.85 0.87 2.73
C ALA A 107 -11.06 1.22 1.84
N GLU A 108 -12.24 1.39 2.42
CA GLU A 108 -13.46 1.73 1.70
C GLU A 108 -13.37 3.13 1.07
N GLN A 109 -12.89 4.12 1.83
CA GLN A 109 -12.66 5.47 1.31
C GLN A 109 -11.62 5.46 0.19
N ALA A 110 -10.54 4.69 0.35
CA ALA A 110 -9.52 4.53 -0.66
C ALA A 110 -10.07 3.92 -1.95
N MET A 111 -10.91 2.89 -1.87
CA MET A 111 -11.53 2.26 -3.05
C MET A 111 -12.50 3.19 -3.78
N VAL A 112 -13.29 3.98 -3.05
CA VAL A 112 -14.13 5.02 -3.65
C VAL A 112 -13.26 6.10 -4.32
N LEU A 113 -12.24 6.60 -3.62
CA LEU A 113 -11.36 7.66 -4.13
C LEU A 113 -10.60 7.21 -5.37
N VAL A 114 -10.02 6.01 -5.38
CA VAL A 114 -9.25 5.51 -6.52
C VAL A 114 -10.11 5.20 -7.73
N ARG A 115 -11.35 4.72 -7.54
CA ARG A 115 -12.32 4.57 -8.63
C ARG A 115 -12.58 5.90 -9.33
N GLU A 116 -12.87 6.94 -8.55
CA GLU A 116 -13.15 8.27 -9.08
C GLU A 116 -11.89 8.91 -9.69
N ARG A 117 -10.71 8.67 -9.10
CA ARG A 117 -9.41 9.08 -9.67
C ARG A 117 -9.16 8.42 -11.02
N GLY A 118 -9.31 7.10 -11.12
CA GLY A 118 -9.09 6.34 -12.35
C GLY A 118 -10.02 6.81 -13.48
N LYS A 119 -11.32 6.94 -13.19
CA LYS A 119 -12.31 7.47 -14.15
C LYS A 119 -11.98 8.89 -14.60
N ALA A 120 -11.74 9.81 -13.65
CA ALA A 120 -11.48 11.19 -14.00
C ALA A 120 -10.17 11.38 -14.79
N MET A 121 -9.13 10.58 -14.49
CA MET A 121 -7.89 10.59 -15.26
C MET A 121 -8.08 10.00 -16.67
N ALA A 122 -8.90 8.96 -16.83
CA ALA A 122 -9.26 8.44 -18.14
C ALA A 122 -10.04 9.48 -18.96
N ASP A 123 -11.03 10.14 -18.36
CA ASP A 123 -11.81 11.20 -19.00
C ASP A 123 -10.93 12.39 -19.42
N ALA A 124 -10.01 12.84 -18.53
CA ALA A 124 -9.07 13.91 -18.85
C ALA A 124 -8.13 13.53 -20.00
N SER A 125 -7.75 12.26 -20.09
CA SER A 125 -6.91 11.75 -21.18
C SER A 125 -7.65 11.69 -22.52
N ALA A 126 -8.97 11.49 -22.49
CA ALA A 126 -9.81 11.46 -23.69
C ALA A 126 -10.08 12.86 -24.30
N VAL A 127 -9.81 13.95 -23.56
CA VAL A 127 -10.03 15.33 -24.04
C VAL A 127 -9.18 15.64 -25.26
N MET A 128 -7.92 15.18 -25.29
CA MET A 128 -7.02 15.37 -26.43
C MET A 128 -5.88 14.34 -26.43
N PRO A 129 -5.29 14.02 -27.61
CA PRO A 129 -4.17 13.10 -27.70
C PRO A 129 -2.94 13.60 -26.93
N THR A 130 -2.62 12.90 -25.85
CA THR A 130 -1.42 13.12 -25.02
C THR A 130 -0.83 11.77 -24.63
N GLY A 131 0.40 11.77 -24.15
CA GLY A 131 1.07 10.53 -23.77
C GLY A 131 2.21 10.75 -22.81
N MET A 132 2.96 9.68 -22.57
CA MET A 132 4.16 9.69 -21.75
C MET A 132 5.27 8.90 -22.43
N THR A 133 6.51 9.33 -22.22
CA THR A 133 7.71 8.73 -22.80
C THR A 133 8.80 8.64 -21.74
N ALA A 134 9.32 7.44 -21.53
CA ALA A 134 10.47 7.24 -20.65
C ALA A 134 11.76 7.67 -21.37
N VAL A 135 12.57 8.49 -20.69
CA VAL A 135 13.92 8.87 -21.07
C VAL A 135 14.88 8.12 -20.14
N LEU A 136 15.65 7.19 -20.72
CA LEU A 136 16.46 6.19 -20.02
C LEU A 136 17.96 6.47 -20.24
N GLY A 137 18.71 6.76 -19.18
CA GLY A 137 20.10 7.20 -19.24
C GLY A 137 20.23 8.69 -19.56
N GLY A 138 21.40 9.09 -20.05
CA GLY A 138 21.76 10.50 -20.22
C GLY A 138 22.16 11.20 -18.92
N ASP A 139 22.66 12.43 -19.05
CA ASP A 139 22.84 13.32 -17.92
C ASP A 139 21.49 13.85 -17.45
N ARG A 140 21.27 13.89 -16.13
CA ARG A 140 19.97 14.25 -15.56
C ARG A 140 19.56 15.67 -15.91
N ASP A 141 20.48 16.62 -15.81
CA ASP A 141 20.17 18.03 -16.00
C ASP A 141 19.96 18.32 -17.50
N GLU A 142 20.72 17.66 -18.38
CA GLU A 142 20.49 17.69 -19.83
C GLU A 142 19.12 17.12 -20.22
N VAL A 143 18.71 15.99 -19.61
CA VAL A 143 17.40 15.38 -19.85
C VAL A 143 16.27 16.32 -19.39
N LEU A 144 16.37 16.89 -18.19
CA LEU A 144 15.37 17.83 -17.68
C LEU A 144 15.28 19.09 -18.54
N ALA A 145 16.42 19.63 -18.97
CA ALA A 145 16.46 20.78 -19.87
C ALA A 145 15.81 20.48 -21.22
N ALA A 146 16.06 19.30 -21.81
CA ALA A 146 15.44 18.90 -23.07
C ALA A 146 13.93 18.73 -22.95
N ILE A 147 13.45 18.08 -21.89
CA ILE A 147 12.00 17.94 -21.60
C ILE A 147 11.36 19.34 -21.51
N ALA A 148 11.97 20.25 -20.75
CA ALA A 148 11.46 21.60 -20.59
C ALA A 148 11.48 22.41 -21.92
N ALA A 149 12.52 22.26 -22.74
CA ALA A 149 12.66 22.95 -24.01
C ALA A 149 11.54 22.61 -25.01
N HIS A 150 11.00 21.39 -24.95
CA HIS A 150 9.84 20.97 -25.75
C HIS A 150 8.49 21.29 -25.09
N GLY A 151 8.48 21.98 -23.94
CA GLY A 151 7.26 22.28 -23.18
C GLY A 151 6.59 21.04 -22.57
N LEU A 152 7.35 19.95 -22.42
CA LEU A 152 6.89 18.74 -21.75
C LEU A 152 7.03 18.89 -20.23
N THR A 153 6.28 18.08 -19.48
CA THR A 153 6.44 17.93 -18.04
C THR A 153 7.33 16.73 -17.73
N ALA A 154 8.34 16.89 -16.87
CA ALA A 154 9.04 15.78 -16.25
C ALA A 154 8.11 15.15 -15.19
N ALA A 155 7.23 14.27 -15.63
CA ALA A 155 6.07 13.79 -14.92
C ALA A 155 6.41 12.75 -13.85
N ASN A 156 7.46 11.97 -14.07
CA ASN A 156 8.04 11.10 -13.05
C ASN A 156 9.55 11.24 -13.09
N ASP A 157 10.16 11.66 -11.97
CA ASP A 157 11.59 11.47 -11.74
C ASP A 157 11.73 10.20 -10.89
N ASN A 158 12.06 9.10 -11.56
CA ASN A 158 12.07 7.77 -10.95
C ASN A 158 13.43 7.41 -10.31
N GLY A 159 14.40 8.32 -10.31
CA GLY A 159 15.75 8.03 -9.87
C GLY A 159 16.62 7.45 -11.01
N PRO A 160 17.61 6.59 -10.72
CA PRO A 160 18.84 6.44 -11.52
C PRO A 160 18.58 6.22 -13.02
N GLY A 161 18.84 7.28 -13.79
CA GLY A 161 18.75 7.28 -15.25
C GLY A 161 17.35 7.01 -15.79
N GLN A 162 16.28 7.38 -15.10
CA GLN A 162 14.92 7.25 -15.64
C GLN A 162 14.04 8.44 -15.26
N ILE A 163 13.71 9.27 -16.25
CA ILE A 163 12.73 10.34 -16.14
C ILE A 163 11.65 10.09 -17.18
N VAL A 164 10.38 10.30 -16.82
CA VAL A 164 9.25 10.17 -17.74
C VAL A 164 8.77 11.56 -18.14
N ALA A 165 8.81 11.86 -19.44
CA ALA A 165 8.26 13.07 -20.02
C ALA A 165 6.78 12.86 -20.34
N ALA A 166 5.94 13.86 -20.10
CA ALA A 166 4.52 13.84 -20.41
C ALA A 166 4.08 15.12 -21.11
N GLY A 167 3.21 15.00 -22.11
CA GLY A 167 2.64 16.11 -22.85
C GLY A 167 1.91 15.66 -24.10
N THR A 168 1.78 16.55 -25.08
CA THR A 168 1.12 16.24 -26.36
C THR A 168 1.96 15.29 -27.21
N MET A 169 1.31 14.53 -28.10
CA MET A 169 2.00 13.60 -28.99
C MET A 169 3.06 14.30 -29.85
N ALA A 170 2.76 15.49 -30.37
CA ALA A 170 3.70 16.30 -31.16
C ALA A 170 4.96 16.69 -30.35
N GLN A 171 4.81 17.12 -29.09
CA GLN A 171 5.96 17.44 -28.24
C GLN A 171 6.82 16.21 -27.95
N LEU A 172 6.19 15.03 -27.76
CA LEU A 172 6.90 13.78 -27.51
C LEU A 172 7.63 13.26 -28.75
N GLU A 173 7.06 13.46 -29.94
CA GLU A 173 7.72 13.18 -31.23
C GLU A 173 8.96 14.04 -31.42
N GLU A 174 8.88 15.34 -31.11
CA GLU A 174 10.02 16.26 -31.15
C GLU A 174 11.12 15.86 -30.16
N LEU A 175 10.76 15.45 -28.93
CA LEU A 175 11.72 14.93 -27.95
C LEU A 175 12.38 13.63 -28.46
N ALA A 176 11.64 12.75 -29.13
CA ALA A 176 12.18 11.51 -29.68
C ALA A 176 13.14 11.77 -30.85
N ALA A 177 12.83 12.76 -31.69
CA ALA A 177 13.70 13.20 -32.79
C ALA A 177 14.99 13.87 -32.28
N ASN A 178 14.92 14.55 -31.13
CA ASN A 178 16.01 15.29 -30.52
C ASN A 178 16.40 14.71 -29.14
N ALA A 179 16.54 13.38 -29.08
CA ALA A 179 16.82 12.68 -27.83
C ALA A 179 18.10 13.21 -27.14
N PRO A 180 18.08 13.40 -25.80
CA PRO A 180 19.26 13.80 -25.05
C PRO A 180 20.45 12.86 -25.26
N ALA A 181 21.67 13.40 -25.19
CA ALA A 181 22.88 12.62 -25.42
C ALA A 181 22.96 11.42 -24.47
N LYS A 182 23.27 10.24 -25.01
CA LYS A 182 23.36 8.96 -24.26
C LYS A 182 22.06 8.53 -23.56
N ALA A 183 20.92 9.16 -23.86
CA ALA A 183 19.62 8.71 -23.42
C ALA A 183 18.92 7.87 -24.49
N ARG A 184 18.09 6.93 -24.06
CA ARG A 184 17.15 6.19 -24.90
C ARG A 184 15.74 6.67 -24.60
N VAL A 185 14.97 6.95 -25.63
CA VAL A 185 13.60 7.46 -25.52
C VAL A 185 12.63 6.33 -25.88
N ARG A 186 11.67 6.01 -25.00
CA ARG A 186 10.72 4.91 -25.18
C ARG A 186 9.29 5.35 -24.81
N PRO A 187 8.36 5.42 -25.79
CA PRO A 187 6.95 5.68 -25.51
C PRO A 187 6.36 4.66 -24.54
N LEU A 188 5.52 5.13 -23.61
CA LEU A 188 4.79 4.32 -22.65
C LEU A 188 3.38 4.05 -23.15
N GLN A 189 2.87 2.85 -22.87
CA GLN A 189 1.50 2.44 -23.21
C GLN A 189 0.55 2.90 -22.11
N VAL A 190 0.24 4.19 -22.09
CA VAL A 190 -0.66 4.83 -21.13
C VAL A 190 -1.71 5.67 -21.85
N ALA A 191 -2.86 5.89 -21.20
CA ALA A 191 -3.99 6.59 -21.81
C ALA A 191 -3.73 8.08 -22.05
N GLY A 192 -2.84 8.72 -21.29
CA GLY A 192 -2.57 10.15 -21.42
C GLY A 192 -1.35 10.63 -20.64
N ALA A 193 -1.10 11.94 -20.69
CA ALA A 193 0.00 12.61 -20.00
C ALA A 193 -0.25 12.76 -18.48
N PHE A 194 -0.14 11.67 -17.72
CA PHE A 194 -0.31 11.71 -16.26
C PHE A 194 0.71 12.62 -15.57
N HIS A 195 0.38 13.10 -14.37
CA HIS A 195 1.29 13.92 -13.55
C HIS A 195 1.74 15.22 -14.24
N SER A 196 0.88 15.75 -15.10
CA SER A 196 1.09 16.96 -15.89
C SER A 196 -0.14 17.88 -15.85
N PRO A 197 -0.03 19.14 -16.32
CA PRO A 197 -1.16 20.05 -16.41
C PRO A 197 -2.36 19.51 -17.20
N HIS A 198 -2.17 18.54 -18.10
CA HIS A 198 -3.26 17.89 -18.85
C HIS A 198 -4.25 17.14 -17.93
N MET A 199 -3.83 16.76 -16.72
CA MET A 199 -4.68 16.10 -15.73
C MET A 199 -5.37 17.06 -14.76
N ALA A 200 -5.26 18.39 -14.96
CA ALA A 200 -5.92 19.37 -14.09
C ALA A 200 -7.45 19.12 -13.92
N PRO A 201 -8.23 18.78 -14.98
CA PRO A 201 -9.65 18.46 -14.80
C PRO A 201 -9.89 17.27 -13.87
N ALA A 202 -9.03 16.24 -13.93
CA ALA A 202 -9.10 15.08 -13.06
C ALA A 202 -8.77 15.45 -11.61
N ALA A 203 -7.71 16.24 -11.40
CA ALA A 203 -7.32 16.72 -10.08
C ALA A 203 -8.45 17.55 -9.43
N ASP A 204 -9.10 18.43 -10.18
CA ASP A 204 -10.23 19.24 -9.70
C ASP A 204 -11.44 18.38 -9.30
N HIS A 205 -11.74 17.35 -10.09
CA HIS A 205 -12.82 16.41 -9.77
C HIS A 205 -12.55 15.66 -8.47
N VAL A 206 -11.36 15.05 -8.35
CA VAL A 206 -10.99 14.29 -7.16
C VAL A 206 -10.86 15.21 -5.95
N ALA A 207 -10.38 16.45 -6.09
CA ALA A 207 -10.33 17.42 -5.01
C ALA A 207 -11.71 17.77 -4.44
N ARG A 208 -12.76 17.77 -5.26
CA ARG A 208 -14.13 17.96 -4.76
C ARG A 208 -14.59 16.81 -3.88
N LEU A 209 -14.28 15.58 -4.28
CA LEU A 209 -14.62 14.36 -3.55
C LEU A 209 -13.78 14.19 -2.28
N ALA A 210 -12.51 14.58 -2.32
CA ALA A 210 -11.58 14.47 -1.19
C ALA A 210 -12.06 15.23 0.05
N ARG A 211 -12.89 16.28 -0.11
CA ARG A 211 -13.48 17.03 1.01
C ARG A 211 -14.43 16.21 1.89
N SER A 212 -15.00 15.12 1.37
CA SER A 212 -15.86 14.21 2.16
C SER A 212 -15.09 13.01 2.74
N VAL A 213 -13.79 12.91 2.49
CA VAL A 213 -12.96 11.83 3.03
C VAL A 213 -12.54 12.21 4.44
N SER A 214 -12.84 11.35 5.41
CA SER A 214 -12.33 11.49 6.77
C SER A 214 -10.87 11.05 6.79
N VAL A 215 -10.01 11.86 7.41
CA VAL A 215 -8.57 11.63 7.48
C VAL A 215 -8.09 11.56 8.92
N HIS A 216 -7.03 10.80 9.15
CA HIS A 216 -6.28 10.74 10.41
C HIS A 216 -4.81 10.97 10.14
N ASP A 217 -4.08 11.43 11.16
CA ASP A 217 -2.63 11.52 11.07
C ASP A 217 -1.99 10.14 10.91
N PRO A 218 -0.97 10.01 10.04
CA PRO A 218 -0.33 8.74 9.76
C PRO A 218 0.32 8.14 11.00
N ARG A 219 0.07 6.85 11.23
CA ARG A 219 0.69 6.05 12.31
C ARG A 219 2.10 5.56 11.96
N THR A 220 2.43 5.56 10.68
CA THR A 220 3.75 5.21 10.13
C THR A 220 4.23 6.37 9.27
N ARG A 221 5.52 6.69 9.26
CA ARG A 221 6.07 7.77 8.42
C ARG A 221 5.60 7.59 6.97
N PHE A 222 4.91 8.59 6.42
CA PHE A 222 4.42 8.57 5.05
C PHE A 222 5.34 9.43 4.19
N ILE A 223 6.03 8.83 3.22
CA ILE A 223 6.94 9.53 2.31
C ILE A 223 6.16 9.97 1.06
N SER A 224 6.03 11.28 0.86
CA SER A 224 5.22 11.82 -0.24
C SER A 224 5.98 11.93 -1.55
N ASN A 225 5.31 11.58 -2.65
CA ASN A 225 5.81 11.76 -4.02
C ASN A 225 5.94 13.22 -4.45
N THR A 226 5.37 14.18 -3.71
CA THR A 226 5.42 15.60 -4.10
C THR A 226 6.85 16.15 -4.03
N ASP A 227 7.56 15.84 -2.96
CA ASP A 227 8.86 16.41 -2.61
C ASP A 227 9.76 15.44 -1.84
N GLY A 228 9.37 14.16 -1.73
CA GLY A 228 10.08 13.14 -0.96
C GLY A 228 9.93 13.27 0.55
N THR A 229 9.30 14.32 1.07
CA THR A 229 9.28 14.57 2.52
C THR A 229 8.39 13.59 3.28
N VAL A 230 8.73 13.36 4.55
CA VAL A 230 7.86 12.65 5.49
C VAL A 230 6.74 13.60 5.93
N VAL A 231 5.49 13.17 5.75
CA VAL A 231 4.30 13.93 6.10
C VAL A 231 3.68 13.36 7.37
N HIS A 232 3.28 14.24 8.29
CA HIS A 232 2.72 13.88 9.60
C HIS A 232 1.26 14.31 9.79
N ASP A 233 0.71 15.10 8.86
CA ASP A 233 -0.68 15.57 8.90
C ASP A 233 -1.52 14.81 7.87
N GLY A 234 -2.61 14.18 8.31
CA GLY A 234 -3.44 13.34 7.46
C GLY A 234 -4.14 14.11 6.33
N ALA A 235 -4.52 15.35 6.57
CA ALA A 235 -5.14 16.20 5.55
C ALA A 235 -4.13 16.61 4.48
N ASP A 236 -2.88 16.86 4.87
CA ASP A 236 -1.78 17.17 3.95
C ASP A 236 -1.41 15.96 3.08
N VAL A 237 -1.41 14.75 3.64
CA VAL A 237 -1.24 13.51 2.87
C VAL A 237 -2.31 13.43 1.77
N LEU A 238 -3.59 13.54 2.13
CA LEU A 238 -4.68 13.45 1.15
C LEU A 238 -4.59 14.57 0.10
N ARG A 239 -4.31 15.80 0.52
CA ARG A 239 -4.14 16.96 -0.37
C ARG A 239 -3.01 16.72 -1.38
N ARG A 240 -1.88 16.14 -0.95
CA ARG A 240 -0.73 15.81 -1.81
C ARG A 240 -1.08 14.70 -2.80
N ILE A 241 -1.73 13.61 -2.36
CA ILE A 241 -2.18 12.52 -3.24
C ILE A 241 -3.09 13.03 -4.35
N VAL A 242 -4.02 13.93 -4.02
CA VAL A 242 -4.92 14.53 -5.02
C VAL A 242 -4.17 15.47 -5.95
N GLY A 243 -3.33 16.36 -5.40
CA GLY A 243 -2.55 17.31 -6.19
C GLY A 243 -1.56 16.63 -7.15
N GLN A 244 -1.04 15.47 -6.75
CA GLN A 244 -0.13 14.64 -7.54
C GLN A 244 -0.74 14.19 -8.88
N ILE A 245 -2.07 14.13 -9.02
CA ILE A 245 -2.71 13.78 -10.31
C ILE A 245 -2.21 14.68 -11.45
N ALA A 246 -2.02 15.97 -11.18
CA ALA A 246 -1.59 16.98 -12.15
C ALA A 246 -0.17 17.53 -11.88
N ARG A 247 0.61 16.87 -11.02
CA ARG A 247 1.96 17.30 -10.61
C ARG A 247 2.95 16.13 -10.65
N PRO A 248 4.25 16.41 -10.85
CA PRO A 248 5.26 15.36 -10.92
C PRO A 248 5.30 14.41 -9.72
N VAL A 249 5.66 13.16 -9.99
CA VAL A 249 6.06 12.16 -9.00
C VAL A 249 7.58 12.21 -8.84
N ARG A 250 8.04 12.62 -7.66
CA ARG A 250 9.46 12.73 -7.27
C ARG A 250 9.91 11.49 -6.49
N TRP A 251 9.91 10.35 -7.16
CA TRP A 251 10.34 9.09 -6.55
C TRP A 251 11.85 9.07 -6.26
N ASP A 252 12.64 9.83 -7.01
CA ASP A 252 14.04 10.14 -6.70
C ASP A 252 14.20 10.70 -5.27
N LEU A 253 13.36 11.66 -4.88
CA LEU A 253 13.38 12.25 -3.53
C LEU A 253 12.81 11.30 -2.47
N CYS A 254 11.85 10.44 -2.84
CA CYS A 254 11.40 9.37 -1.94
C CYS A 254 12.56 8.41 -1.62
N LEU A 255 13.34 8.01 -2.63
CA LEU A 255 14.53 7.15 -2.45
C LEU A 255 15.64 7.84 -1.66
N GLU A 256 15.82 9.15 -1.84
CA GLU A 256 16.72 9.97 -1.01
C GLU A 256 16.30 9.94 0.46
N THR A 257 15.03 10.20 0.74
CA THR A 257 14.50 10.13 2.11
C THR A 257 14.64 8.73 2.70
N MET A 258 14.40 7.67 1.91
CA MET A 258 14.63 6.28 2.36
C MET A 258 16.10 6.04 2.72
N ALA A 259 17.04 6.59 1.95
CA ALA A 259 18.47 6.51 2.27
C ALA A 259 18.79 7.25 3.57
N ASP A 260 18.29 8.47 3.73
CA ASP A 260 18.55 9.34 4.87
C ASP A 260 18.02 8.77 6.19
N ILE A 261 16.87 8.08 6.16
CA ILE A 261 16.33 7.39 7.34
C ILE A 261 17.00 6.04 7.63
N GLY A 262 18.00 5.64 6.83
CA GLY A 262 18.77 4.41 7.07
C GLY A 262 18.01 3.13 6.71
N VAL A 263 17.28 3.13 5.59
CA VAL A 263 16.61 1.91 5.09
C VAL A 263 17.61 0.75 4.98
N THR A 264 17.21 -0.42 5.47
CA THR A 264 17.96 -1.68 5.33
C THR A 264 17.17 -2.74 4.58
N GLY A 265 15.84 -2.65 4.57
CA GLY A 265 14.95 -3.52 3.81
C GLY A 265 13.83 -2.75 3.13
N LEU A 266 13.57 -3.06 1.85
CA LEU A 266 12.46 -2.50 1.07
C LEU A 266 11.58 -3.63 0.51
N LEU A 267 10.33 -3.71 0.98
CA LEU A 267 9.34 -4.68 0.49
C LEU A 267 8.34 -3.99 -0.43
N GLU A 268 8.16 -4.51 -1.63
CA GLU A 268 7.18 -4.03 -2.61
C GLU A 268 5.94 -4.93 -2.60
N MET A 269 4.77 -4.30 -2.50
CA MET A 269 3.46 -4.95 -2.59
C MET A 269 3.14 -5.41 -4.01
N PRO A 270 2.31 -6.45 -4.18
CA PRO A 270 1.98 -6.96 -5.50
C PRO A 270 1.18 -5.93 -6.31
N PRO A 271 1.34 -5.92 -7.63
CA PRO A 271 2.34 -6.67 -8.42
C PRO A 271 3.74 -6.01 -8.29
N ALA A 272 4.71 -6.77 -7.80
CA ALA A 272 6.01 -6.29 -7.38
C ALA A 272 7.13 -6.57 -8.40
N GLY A 273 8.13 -5.70 -8.45
CA GLY A 273 9.35 -5.86 -9.25
C GLY A 273 9.90 -4.53 -9.77
N THR A 274 9.04 -3.54 -10.00
CA THR A 274 9.43 -2.26 -10.58
C THR A 274 10.17 -1.40 -9.57
N LEU A 275 9.55 -1.17 -8.39
CA LEU A 275 10.12 -0.30 -7.37
C LEU A 275 11.34 -0.94 -6.71
N THR A 276 11.28 -2.25 -6.43
CA THR A 276 12.46 -3.02 -6.01
C THR A 276 13.60 -2.95 -7.02
N GLY A 277 13.31 -3.07 -8.32
CA GLY A 277 14.30 -2.94 -9.39
C GLY A 277 14.96 -1.56 -9.44
N ILE A 278 14.19 -0.49 -9.24
CA ILE A 278 14.71 0.89 -9.15
C ILE A 278 15.57 1.06 -7.89
N ALA A 279 15.05 0.64 -6.72
CA ALA A 279 15.71 0.73 -5.43
C ALA A 279 17.07 0.01 -5.43
N LYS A 280 17.14 -1.22 -5.97
CA LYS A 280 18.39 -1.98 -6.11
C LYS A 280 19.47 -1.20 -6.85
N ARG A 281 19.12 -0.49 -7.93
CA ARG A 281 20.07 0.33 -8.69
C ARG A 281 20.49 1.54 -7.87
N TYR A 282 19.53 2.27 -7.32
CA TYR A 282 19.76 3.49 -6.56
C TYR A 282 20.69 3.28 -5.36
N PHE A 283 20.41 2.28 -4.51
CA PHE A 283 21.20 2.04 -3.31
C PHE A 283 22.58 1.46 -3.62
N ARG A 284 22.69 0.57 -4.62
CA ARG A 284 23.99 0.04 -5.08
C ARG A 284 24.90 1.16 -5.57
N ASP A 285 24.38 2.08 -6.38
CA ASP A 285 25.17 3.17 -6.96
C ASP A 285 25.64 4.17 -5.86
N ARG A 286 25.01 4.16 -4.68
CA ARG A 286 25.41 4.89 -3.47
C ARG A 286 26.24 4.07 -2.48
N GLY A 287 26.60 2.83 -2.80
CA GLY A 287 27.35 1.95 -1.90
C GLY A 287 26.58 1.48 -0.66
N MET A 288 25.25 1.57 -0.68
CA MET A 288 24.40 1.13 0.43
C MET A 288 23.94 -0.32 0.22
N SER A 289 24.00 -1.12 1.27
CA SER A 289 23.48 -2.50 1.28
C SER A 289 22.03 -2.49 1.77
N VAL A 290 21.09 -2.42 0.82
CA VAL A 290 19.64 -2.49 1.10
C VAL A 290 19.08 -3.75 0.47
N GLU A 291 18.52 -4.63 1.30
CA GLU A 291 17.83 -5.82 0.82
C GLU A 291 16.44 -5.44 0.29
N THR A 292 15.94 -6.20 -0.69
CA THR A 292 14.64 -5.91 -1.28
C THR A 292 13.83 -7.19 -1.44
N PHE A 293 12.52 -7.11 -1.18
CA PHE A 293 11.59 -8.23 -1.34
C PHE A 293 10.46 -7.85 -2.29
N SER A 294 10.21 -8.68 -3.32
CA SER A 294 9.11 -8.51 -4.27
C SER A 294 8.00 -9.50 -3.94
N LEU A 295 6.96 -9.07 -3.22
CA LEU A 295 5.84 -9.93 -2.86
C LEU A 295 4.84 -10.01 -4.03
N ASN A 296 4.72 -11.19 -4.63
CA ASN A 296 3.89 -11.43 -5.82
C ASN A 296 2.86 -12.53 -5.64
N THR A 297 3.11 -13.51 -4.79
CA THR A 297 2.24 -14.68 -4.62
C THR A 297 2.05 -15.05 -3.14
N PRO A 298 0.95 -15.74 -2.76
CA PRO A 298 0.66 -16.08 -1.37
C PRO A 298 1.68 -17.01 -0.71
N ASP A 299 2.31 -17.91 -1.46
CA ASP A 299 3.35 -18.82 -0.96
C ASP A 299 4.60 -18.09 -0.46
N GLN A 300 4.77 -16.81 -0.84
CA GLN A 300 5.85 -15.96 -0.37
C GLN A 300 5.53 -15.25 0.96
N ILE A 301 4.32 -15.37 1.52
CA ILE A 301 3.91 -14.60 2.70
C ILE A 301 4.79 -14.89 3.92
N ASP A 302 5.19 -16.14 4.14
CA ASP A 302 6.03 -16.48 5.30
C ASP A 302 7.45 -15.92 5.17
N ASP A 303 8.02 -15.96 3.96
CA ASP A 303 9.30 -15.33 3.65
C ASP A 303 9.21 -13.79 3.74
N ALA A 304 8.12 -13.20 3.25
CA ALA A 304 7.85 -11.77 3.37
C ALA A 304 7.74 -11.34 4.84
N ARG A 305 7.07 -12.14 5.68
CA ARG A 305 7.01 -11.91 7.13
C ARG A 305 8.37 -12.07 7.79
N ALA A 306 9.18 -13.02 7.36
CA ALA A 306 10.56 -13.18 7.85
C ALA A 306 11.43 -11.97 7.49
N PHE A 307 11.33 -11.50 6.24
CA PHE A 307 11.96 -10.26 5.78
C PHE A 307 11.50 -9.05 6.59
N CYS A 308 10.20 -8.95 6.87
CA CYS A 308 9.70 -7.87 7.71
C CYS A 308 10.27 -7.91 9.13
N ARG A 309 10.48 -9.11 9.71
CA ARG A 309 11.10 -9.26 11.03
C ARG A 309 12.60 -8.93 11.02
N SER A 310 13.33 -9.25 9.96
CA SER A 310 14.79 -8.98 9.90
C SER A 310 15.12 -7.50 9.74
N HIS A 311 14.27 -6.73 9.08
CA HIS A 311 14.51 -5.30 8.81
C HIS A 311 13.64 -4.35 9.64
N GLY A 312 12.57 -4.87 10.26
CA GLY A 312 11.68 -4.10 11.10
C GLY A 312 12.40 -3.60 12.36
N GLU A 313 12.20 -2.34 12.68
CA GLU A 313 12.72 -1.75 13.91
C GLU A 313 11.59 -1.71 14.92
N GLU A 314 11.86 -2.03 16.19
CA GLU A 314 10.89 -1.78 17.24
C GLU A 314 10.71 -0.28 17.40
N SER A 315 9.49 0.18 17.11
CA SER A 315 9.13 1.56 17.30
C SER A 315 9.28 1.92 18.78
N MET A 316 10.12 2.92 19.07
CA MET A 316 10.25 3.56 20.38
C MET A 316 8.99 4.37 20.75
N ILE A 317 8.03 4.49 19.83
CA ILE A 317 6.71 5.07 20.11
C ILE A 317 5.91 3.97 20.81
N ASP A 318 5.53 4.23 22.07
CA ASP A 318 4.62 3.44 22.90
C ASP A 318 3.18 3.48 22.31
N ALA A 319 3.05 2.92 21.10
CA ALA A 319 1.81 2.77 20.35
C ALA A 319 1.42 1.29 20.21
N SER A 320 1.99 0.43 21.05
CA SER A 320 1.29 -0.80 21.43
C SER A 320 -0.14 -0.39 21.81
N PRO A 321 -1.19 -1.06 21.30
CA PRO A 321 -2.50 -0.77 21.82
C PRO A 321 -2.42 -0.94 23.34
N SER A 322 -2.83 0.05 24.13
CA SER A 322 -2.76 -0.02 25.60
C SER A 322 -3.48 -1.27 26.13
N TRP A 323 -4.32 -1.89 25.30
CA TRP A 323 -4.89 -3.21 25.52
C TRP A 323 -5.35 -3.87 24.21
N ARG A 324 -5.37 -5.21 24.18
CA ARG A 324 -5.98 -6.10 23.19
C ARG A 324 -7.19 -6.80 23.82
N MET A 325 -8.08 -7.35 22.99
CA MET A 325 -9.29 -8.01 23.46
C MET A 325 -9.44 -9.38 22.80
N VAL A 326 -9.64 -10.42 23.60
CA VAL A 326 -10.07 -11.72 23.12
C VAL A 326 -11.60 -11.73 23.13
N VAL A 327 -12.20 -12.10 22.01
CA VAL A 327 -13.66 -12.07 21.82
C VAL A 327 -14.20 -13.48 21.58
N SER A 328 -15.48 -13.67 21.86
CA SER A 328 -16.16 -14.94 21.63
C SER A 328 -16.26 -15.24 20.13
N PRO A 329 -15.86 -16.43 19.68
CA PRO A 329 -15.98 -16.82 18.26
C PRO A 329 -17.42 -17.17 17.87
N ALA A 330 -18.30 -17.47 18.84
CA ALA A 330 -19.63 -17.98 18.59
C ALA A 330 -20.63 -17.58 19.69
N LYS A 331 -21.89 -17.96 19.53
CA LYS A 331 -22.90 -17.86 20.57
C LYS A 331 -22.86 -19.12 21.44
N GLY A 332 -22.84 -18.97 22.76
CA GLY A 332 -22.84 -20.12 23.67
C GLY A 332 -22.61 -19.74 25.11
N VAL A 333 -22.19 -20.71 25.91
CA VAL A 333 -21.71 -20.53 27.28
C VAL A 333 -20.19 -20.57 27.27
N PHE A 334 -19.55 -19.55 27.83
CA PHE A 334 -18.10 -19.52 27.94
C PHE A 334 -17.63 -20.39 29.10
N HIS A 335 -16.68 -21.28 28.82
CA HIS A 335 -15.99 -22.10 29.80
C HIS A 335 -14.51 -21.71 29.82
N ARG A 336 -14.06 -21.15 30.94
CA ARG A 336 -12.70 -20.65 31.09
C ARG A 336 -11.74 -21.81 31.39
N SER A 337 -10.59 -21.83 30.72
CA SER A 337 -9.53 -22.80 31.00
C SER A 337 -8.96 -22.57 32.41
N PRO A 338 -8.82 -23.61 33.25
CA PRO A 338 -8.18 -23.49 34.56
C PRO A 338 -6.75 -22.95 34.49
N ASP A 339 -6.00 -23.35 33.46
CA ASP A 339 -4.61 -22.92 33.26
C ASP A 339 -4.52 -21.42 32.93
N ALA A 340 -5.48 -20.91 32.16
CA ALA A 340 -5.57 -19.48 31.85
C ALA A 340 -6.08 -18.65 33.03
N ALA A 341 -6.86 -19.24 33.94
CA ALA A 341 -7.35 -18.57 35.15
C ALA A 341 -6.26 -18.39 36.21
N ALA A 342 -5.20 -19.21 36.17
CA ALA A 342 -4.13 -19.23 37.17
C ALA A 342 -2.93 -18.31 36.83
N THR A 343 -2.93 -17.68 35.66
CA THR A 343 -1.81 -16.86 35.20
C THR A 343 -2.21 -15.41 34.94
N GLU A 344 -1.34 -14.49 35.36
CA GLU A 344 -1.45 -13.07 35.03
C GLU A 344 -0.80 -12.75 33.67
N MET A 345 -0.16 -13.75 33.03
CA MET A 345 0.55 -13.60 31.76
C MET A 345 0.23 -14.77 30.82
N LEU A 346 -0.24 -14.47 29.61
CA LEU A 346 -0.57 -15.46 28.60
C LEU A 346 0.46 -15.46 27.47
N GLU A 347 0.93 -16.63 27.09
CA GLU A 347 1.75 -16.80 25.89
C GLU A 347 0.90 -16.72 24.60
N PRO A 348 1.47 -16.26 23.48
CA PRO A 348 0.80 -16.29 22.18
C PRO A 348 0.32 -17.70 21.80
N GLY A 349 -0.93 -17.81 21.37
CA GLY A 349 -1.55 -19.06 20.92
C GLY A 349 -2.16 -19.92 22.03
N VAL A 350 -2.04 -19.54 23.30
CA VAL A 350 -2.65 -20.29 24.41
C VAL A 350 -4.18 -20.32 24.30
N THR A 351 -4.76 -21.48 24.55
CA THR A 351 -6.22 -21.62 24.69
C THR A 351 -6.66 -21.10 26.05
N ILE A 352 -7.52 -20.08 26.05
CA ILE A 352 -8.02 -19.44 27.27
C ILE A 352 -9.35 -20.02 27.77
N GLY A 353 -9.99 -20.85 26.94
CA GLY A 353 -11.26 -21.48 27.23
C GLY A 353 -11.95 -21.97 25.96
N ASP A 354 -13.22 -22.32 26.07
CA ASP A 354 -14.09 -22.66 24.95
C ASP A 354 -15.48 -22.04 25.10
N VAL A 355 -16.19 -21.89 23.98
CA VAL A 355 -17.59 -21.48 23.97
C VAL A 355 -18.42 -22.67 23.52
N ALA A 356 -19.28 -23.17 24.41
CA ALA A 356 -20.13 -24.31 24.17
C ALA A 356 -21.54 -23.89 23.78
N SER A 357 -22.03 -24.41 22.66
CA SER A 357 -23.43 -24.38 22.26
C SER A 357 -24.08 -25.75 22.53
N LEU A 358 -25.36 -25.92 22.18
CA LEU A 358 -26.05 -27.21 22.30
C LEU A 358 -25.46 -28.31 21.41
N ARG A 359 -24.73 -27.94 20.34
CA ARG A 359 -24.24 -28.88 19.31
C ARG A 359 -22.73 -28.86 19.14
N ASP A 360 -22.11 -27.71 19.33
CA ASP A 360 -20.70 -27.46 19.00
C ASP A 360 -19.95 -26.81 20.15
N ARG A 361 -18.63 -27.05 20.22
CA ARG A 361 -17.68 -26.33 21.10
C ARG A 361 -16.61 -25.65 20.28
N PHE A 362 -16.34 -24.38 20.58
CA PHE A 362 -15.38 -23.55 19.87
C PHE A 362 -14.25 -23.16 20.81
N SER A 363 -13.01 -23.54 20.50
CA SER A 363 -11.85 -23.10 21.27
C SER A 363 -11.65 -21.59 21.14
N VAL A 364 -11.32 -20.94 22.27
CA VAL A 364 -10.97 -19.52 22.33
C VAL A 364 -9.48 -19.41 22.63
N THR A 365 -8.70 -18.84 21.71
CA THR A 365 -7.25 -18.70 21.85
C THR A 365 -6.82 -17.24 21.95
N ALA A 366 -5.83 -16.97 22.81
CA ALA A 366 -5.15 -15.69 22.89
C ALA A 366 -4.05 -15.62 21.82
N VAL A 367 -4.41 -15.22 20.59
CA VAL A 367 -3.51 -15.25 19.41
C VAL A 367 -2.14 -14.63 19.65
N HIS A 368 -2.05 -13.55 20.43
CA HIS A 368 -0.82 -12.76 20.58
C HIS A 368 -0.23 -12.68 21.99
N GLY A 369 -0.83 -13.35 22.98
CA GLY A 369 -0.38 -13.28 24.37
C GLY A 369 -0.47 -11.88 25.00
N GLY A 370 -0.05 -11.76 26.26
CA GLY A 370 -0.01 -10.51 27.01
C GLY A 370 -0.34 -10.66 28.50
N GLN A 371 -0.18 -9.57 29.25
CA GLN A 371 -0.61 -9.51 30.65
C GLN A 371 -2.14 -9.44 30.73
N VAL A 372 -2.75 -10.29 31.54
CA VAL A 372 -4.19 -10.25 31.81
C VAL A 372 -4.52 -8.99 32.59
N VAL A 373 -5.33 -8.11 31.99
CA VAL A 373 -5.81 -6.87 32.64
C VAL A 373 -7.10 -7.17 33.40
N GLU A 374 -8.08 -7.73 32.70
CA GLU A 374 -9.36 -8.10 33.30
C GLU A 374 -10.08 -9.15 32.45
N TRP A 375 -10.77 -10.06 33.13
CA TRP A 375 -11.79 -10.90 32.52
C TRP A 375 -13.09 -10.11 32.46
N LEU A 376 -13.71 -10.06 31.27
CA LEU A 376 -14.94 -9.31 31.01
C LEU A 376 -16.19 -10.18 31.16
N VAL A 377 -15.99 -11.48 31.36
CA VAL A 377 -17.02 -12.50 31.60
C VAL A 377 -16.51 -13.49 32.65
N GLU A 378 -17.43 -14.15 33.33
CA GLU A 378 -17.15 -15.23 34.26
C GLU A 378 -17.29 -16.61 33.59
N ASP A 379 -16.75 -17.64 34.24
CA ASP A 379 -16.97 -19.03 33.81
C ASP A 379 -18.47 -19.37 33.93
N GLY A 380 -19.06 -19.86 32.85
CA GLY A 380 -20.49 -20.16 32.77
C GLY A 380 -21.36 -19.03 32.23
N ASP A 381 -20.78 -17.88 31.88
CA ASP A 381 -21.56 -16.77 31.31
C ASP A 381 -22.04 -17.06 29.87
N PRO A 382 -23.28 -16.66 29.52
CA PRO A 382 -23.73 -16.69 28.14
C PRO A 382 -23.06 -15.56 27.35
N VAL A 383 -22.55 -15.89 26.17
CA VAL A 383 -21.82 -14.97 25.30
C VAL A 383 -22.33 -14.99 23.86
N ALA A 384 -22.24 -13.85 23.18
CA ALA A 384 -22.57 -13.68 21.76
C ALA A 384 -21.30 -13.63 20.89
N PRO A 385 -21.37 -13.91 19.57
CA PRO A 385 -20.23 -13.77 18.67
C PRO A 385 -19.70 -12.33 18.69
N GLY A 386 -18.38 -12.18 18.82
CA GLY A 386 -17.71 -10.88 18.95
C GLY A 386 -17.78 -10.25 20.35
N GLN A 387 -18.48 -10.87 21.31
CA GLN A 387 -18.53 -10.36 22.68
C GLN A 387 -17.14 -10.42 23.33
N PRO A 388 -16.66 -9.32 23.93
CA PRO A 388 -15.42 -9.32 24.71
C PRO A 388 -15.42 -10.33 25.85
N LEU A 389 -14.34 -11.12 25.94
CA LEU A 389 -14.14 -12.12 27.01
C LEU A 389 -13.00 -11.73 27.95
N LEU A 390 -11.90 -11.21 27.40
CA LEU A 390 -10.67 -10.93 28.13
C LEU A 390 -9.97 -9.71 27.55
N ARG A 391 -9.53 -8.81 28.43
CA ARG A 391 -8.64 -7.70 28.08
C ARG A 391 -7.19 -8.06 28.44
N LEU A 392 -6.29 -7.86 27.49
CA LEU A 392 -4.85 -8.11 27.64
C LEU A 392 -4.07 -6.81 27.44
N HIS A 393 -3.06 -6.54 28.26
CA HIS A 393 -2.05 -5.54 27.96
C HIS A 393 -0.93 -6.25 27.19
N PRO A 394 -0.54 -5.79 25.98
CA PRO A 394 0.58 -6.39 25.28
C PRO A 394 1.84 -6.27 26.14
N THR A 395 2.51 -7.40 26.38
CA THR A 395 3.89 -7.38 26.88
C THR A 395 4.78 -7.24 25.65
N ALA A 396 5.65 -6.23 25.63
CA ALA A 396 6.77 -6.22 24.71
C ALA A 396 7.55 -7.51 24.98
N VAL A 397 7.76 -8.33 23.96
CA VAL A 397 8.58 -9.54 24.09
C VAL A 397 9.96 -9.07 24.54
N PRO A 398 10.46 -9.44 25.73
CA PRO A 398 11.83 -9.11 26.12
C PRO A 398 12.80 -9.73 25.10
N ALA A 399 13.80 -8.93 24.73
CA ALA A 399 14.78 -9.18 23.67
C ALA A 399 15.42 -10.58 23.64
#